data_AF-A0A535VG95-F1
#
_entry.id   AF-A0A535VG95-F1
#
_cell.length_a   1.000
_cell.length_b   1.000
_cell.length_c   1.000
_cell.angle_alpha   90.00
_cell.angle_beta   90.00
_cell.angle_gamma   90.00
#
_symmetry.space_group_name_H-M   'P 1'
#
loop_
_entity.id
_entity.type
_entity.pdbx_description
1 polymer ?
#
loop_
_entity_poly.entity_id
_entity_poly.type
_entity_poly.pdbx_seq_one_letter_code
_entity_poly.pdbx_strand_id
1 'polypeptide(L)'
;MSLYGIIADLRREHPTPAATQTLDLVVAELGRTRDNLKEAVAKLDGKALPPGGKVVLDELVERAREEGVYDLDYGPDPYDKPPPEALDEATAGIGALLAISSLAAMALAVLAVVIGLRAILSTQ
;
A
#
# COMPACT_ATOMS: atom_id res chain seq x y z
N MET A 1 -21.13 3.28 -19.93
CA MET A 1 -21.21 4.47 -19.08
C MET A 1 -20.01 4.51 -18.15
N SER A 2 -19.59 5.65 -17.59
CA SER A 2 -18.48 5.67 -16.61
C SER A 2 -19.01 5.59 -15.18
N LEU A 3 -18.17 5.15 -14.24
CA LEU A 3 -18.51 5.02 -12.81
C LEU A 3 -19.01 6.36 -12.21
N TYR A 4 -18.36 7.47 -12.59
CA TYR A 4 -18.78 8.82 -12.24
C TYR A 4 -20.13 9.22 -12.87
N GLY A 5 -20.45 8.72 -14.06
CA GLY A 5 -21.76 8.90 -14.68
C GLY A 5 -22.86 8.21 -13.87
N ILE A 6 -22.62 6.97 -13.43
CA ILE A 6 -23.57 6.21 -12.61
C ILE A 6 -23.82 6.94 -11.28
N ILE A 7 -22.75 7.43 -10.63
CA ILE A 7 -22.85 8.24 -9.41
C ILE A 7 -23.66 9.53 -9.64
N ALA A 8 -23.45 10.20 -10.77
CA ALA A 8 -24.20 11.42 -11.11
C ALA A 8 -25.69 11.15 -11.30
N ASP A 9 -26.05 10.02 -11.89
CA ASP A 9 -27.46 9.64 -12.06
C ASP A 9 -28.10 9.23 -10.74
N LEU A 10 -27.41 8.45 -9.91
CA LEU A 10 -27.86 8.14 -8.54
C LEU A 10 -28.09 9.40 -7.69
N ARG A 11 -27.28 10.45 -7.85
CA ARG A 11 -27.52 11.75 -7.19
C ARG A 11 -28.80 12.44 -7.64
N ARG A 12 -29.16 12.31 -8.92
CA ARG A 12 -30.38 12.91 -9.48
C ARG A 12 -31.62 12.13 -9.03
N GLU A 13 -31.51 10.82 -8.97
CA GLU A 13 -32.60 9.93 -8.57
C GLU A 13 -32.86 9.95 -7.07
N HIS A 14 -31.81 10.12 -6.26
CA HIS A 14 -31.89 10.21 -4.80
C HIS A 14 -31.40 11.57 -4.31
N PRO A 15 -32.17 12.66 -4.47
CA PRO A 15 -31.79 14.01 -4.05
C PRO A 15 -31.93 14.19 -2.52
N THR A 16 -31.34 13.28 -1.75
CA THR A 16 -31.33 13.31 -0.28
C THR A 16 -29.92 13.62 0.23
N PRO A 17 -29.80 14.30 1.41
CA PRO A 17 -28.50 14.57 2.01
C PRO A 17 -27.72 13.28 2.33
N ALA A 18 -28.40 12.23 2.78
CA ALA A 18 -27.79 10.95 3.13
C ALA A 18 -27.22 10.23 1.90
N ALA A 19 -27.94 10.22 0.78
CA ALA A 19 -27.48 9.66 -0.48
C ALA A 19 -26.26 10.42 -1.02
N THR A 20 -26.32 11.76 -1.02
CA THR A 20 -25.22 12.61 -1.48
C THR A 20 -23.96 12.35 -0.67
N GLN A 21 -24.07 12.33 0.66
CA GLN A 21 -22.96 12.08 1.57
C GLN A 21 -22.38 10.68 1.40
N THR A 22 -23.22 9.67 1.15
CA THR A 22 -22.76 8.30 0.88
C THR A 22 -21.96 8.25 -0.42
N LEU A 23 -22.46 8.89 -1.48
CA LEU A 23 -21.77 8.95 -2.78
C LEU A 23 -20.47 9.76 -2.68
N ASP A 24 -20.41 10.82 -1.87
CA ASP A 24 -19.16 11.53 -1.57
C ASP A 24 -18.12 10.63 -0.88
N LEU A 25 -18.55 9.81 0.09
CA LEU A 25 -17.68 8.83 0.74
C LEU A 25 -17.15 7.81 -0.27
N VAL A 26 -18.01 7.33 -1.19
CA VAL A 26 -17.59 6.44 -2.27
C VAL A 26 -16.57 7.10 -3.18
N VAL A 27 -16.80 8.33 -3.64
CA VAL A 27 -15.84 9.07 -4.49
C VAL A 27 -14.50 9.27 -3.79
N ALA A 28 -14.52 9.56 -2.48
CA ALA A 28 -13.30 9.69 -1.70
C ALA A 28 -12.52 8.37 -1.59
N GLU A 29 -13.20 7.23 -1.46
CA GLU A 29 -12.54 5.92 -1.46
C GLU A 29 -12.09 5.50 -2.86
N LEU A 30 -12.85 5.81 -3.91
CA LEU A 30 -12.46 5.56 -5.31
C LEU A 30 -11.14 6.26 -5.65
N GLY A 31 -10.93 7.49 -5.17
CA GLY A 31 -9.64 8.17 -5.30
C GLY A 31 -8.48 7.46 -4.62
N ARG A 32 -8.74 6.67 -3.56
CA ARG A 32 -7.75 5.84 -2.86
C ARG A 32 -7.59 4.44 -3.44
N THR A 33 -8.55 3.95 -4.20
CA THR A 33 -8.56 2.62 -4.83
C THR A 33 -8.43 2.70 -6.34
N ARG A 34 -7.96 3.84 -6.88
CA ARG A 34 -7.73 4.07 -8.31
C ARG A 34 -8.96 3.74 -9.15
N ASP A 35 -10.11 4.26 -8.72
CA ASP A 35 -11.42 4.05 -9.34
C ASP A 35 -11.92 2.59 -9.33
N ASN A 36 -11.28 1.69 -8.56
CA ASN A 36 -11.81 0.34 -8.33
C ASN A 36 -12.93 0.39 -7.27
N LEU A 37 -14.18 0.21 -7.72
CA LEU A 37 -15.36 0.25 -6.86
C LEU A 37 -15.46 -0.94 -5.93
N LYS A 38 -15.07 -2.14 -6.35
CA LYS A 38 -15.04 -3.34 -5.49
C LYS A 38 -14.17 -3.12 -4.26
N GLU A 39 -12.96 -2.58 -4.43
CA GLU A 39 -12.08 -2.24 -3.31
C GLU A 39 -12.63 -1.08 -2.47
N ALA A 40 -13.21 -0.05 -3.10
CA ALA A 40 -13.80 1.08 -2.40
C ALA A 40 -14.94 0.62 -1.48
N VAL A 41 -15.83 -0.25 -1.98
CA VAL A 41 -16.94 -0.82 -1.21
C VAL A 41 -16.42 -1.71 -0.08
N ALA A 42 -15.39 -2.52 -0.32
CA ALA A 42 -14.78 -3.34 0.73
C ALA A 42 -14.19 -2.47 1.87
N LYS A 43 -13.60 -1.31 1.55
CA LYS A 43 -13.11 -0.34 2.54
C LYS A 43 -14.23 0.42 3.26
N LEU A 44 -15.43 0.48 2.68
CA LEU A 44 -16.62 1.12 3.26
C LEU A 44 -17.43 0.19 4.17
N ASP A 45 -17.31 -1.13 4.03
CA ASP A 45 -18.10 -2.13 4.79
C ASP A 45 -17.88 -2.02 6.32
N GLY A 46 -16.73 -1.48 6.75
CA GLY A 46 -16.43 -1.19 8.16
C GLY A 46 -16.72 0.25 8.62
N LYS A 47 -17.25 1.12 7.76
CA LYS A 47 -17.48 2.54 8.07
C LYS A 47 -18.95 2.83 8.36
N ALA A 48 -19.18 3.81 9.24
CA ALA A 48 -20.53 4.29 9.51
C ALA A 48 -21.08 5.02 8.27
N LEU A 49 -22.04 4.39 7.59
CA LEU A 49 -22.76 5.01 6.48
C LEU A 49 -23.92 5.86 7.01
N PRO A 50 -24.27 6.97 6.33
CA PRO A 50 -25.48 7.72 6.60
C PRO A 50 -26.75 6.83 6.57
N PRO A 51 -27.80 7.14 7.34
CA PRO A 51 -29.04 6.38 7.32
C PRO A 51 -29.65 6.29 5.91
N GLY A 52 -29.94 5.08 5.43
CA GLY A 52 -30.43 4.86 4.06
C GLY A 52 -29.34 4.85 2.97
N GLY A 53 -28.09 5.20 3.30
CA GLY A 53 -26.97 5.19 2.37
C GLY A 53 -26.63 3.80 1.81
N LYS A 54 -26.88 2.74 2.59
CA LYS A 54 -26.65 1.36 2.15
C LYS A 54 -27.45 1.00 0.89
N VAL A 55 -28.71 1.44 0.80
CA VAL A 55 -29.55 1.18 -0.38
C VAL A 55 -28.96 1.82 -1.64
N VAL A 56 -28.48 3.07 -1.51
CA VAL A 56 -27.84 3.82 -2.61
C VAL A 56 -26.51 3.18 -3.00
N LEU A 57 -25.74 2.68 -2.03
CA LEU A 57 -24.48 1.98 -2.27
C LEU A 57 -24.71 0.65 -3.00
N ASP A 58 -25.71 -0.12 -2.58
CA ASP A 58 -26.07 -1.40 -3.19
C ASP A 58 -26.53 -1.20 -4.65
N GLU A 59 -27.33 -0.16 -4.92
CA GLU A 59 -27.76 0.21 -6.28
C GLU A 59 -26.59 0.68 -7.16
N LEU A 60 -25.65 1.44 -6.61
CA LEU A 60 -24.41 1.79 -7.32
C LEU A 60 -23.62 0.54 -7.70
N VAL A 61 -23.50 -0.43 -6.79
CA VAL A 61 -22.80 -1.69 -7.03
C VAL A 61 -23.48 -2.51 -8.13
N GLU A 62 -24.80 -2.59 -8.11
CA GLU A 62 -25.58 -3.31 -9.11
C GLU A 62 -25.37 -2.71 -10.51
N ARG A 63 -25.61 -1.40 -10.67
CA ARG A 63 -25.41 -0.72 -11.95
C ARG A 63 -23.97 -0.80 -12.45
N ALA A 64 -22.99 -0.67 -11.55
CA ALA A 64 -21.58 -0.80 -11.92
C ALA A 64 -21.20 -2.21 -12.39
N ARG A 65 -21.86 -3.25 -11.88
CA ARG A 65 -21.68 -4.63 -12.35
C ARG A 65 -22.29 -4.84 -13.72
N GLU A 66 -23.49 -4.32 -13.95
CA GLU A 66 -24.18 -4.38 -15.25
C GLU A 66 -23.37 -3.68 -16.35
N GLU A 67 -22.77 -2.53 -16.03
CA GLU A 67 -21.92 -1.75 -16.93
C GLU A 67 -20.47 -2.28 -17.03
N GLY A 68 -20.11 -3.33 -16.27
CA GLY A 68 -18.78 -3.93 -16.30
C GLY A 68 -17.66 -3.05 -15.71
N VAL A 69 -18.01 -2.04 -14.92
CA VAL A 69 -17.06 -1.08 -14.30
C VAL A 69 -16.81 -1.35 -12.82
N TYR A 70 -17.39 -2.41 -12.26
CA TYR A 70 -17.30 -2.73 -10.83
C TYR A 70 -15.88 -3.09 -10.34
N ASP A 71 -15.11 -3.84 -11.13
CA ASP A 71 -13.80 -4.36 -10.76
C ASP A 71 -12.76 -3.99 -11.82
N LEU A 72 -12.55 -2.68 -11.98
CA LEU A 72 -11.53 -2.17 -12.89
C LEU A 72 -10.15 -2.32 -12.24
N ASP A 73 -9.32 -3.19 -12.80
CA ASP A 73 -7.91 -3.35 -12.43
C ASP A 73 -7.03 -2.55 -13.40
N TYR A 74 -6.43 -1.48 -12.89
CA TYR A 74 -5.49 -0.62 -13.63
C TYR A 74 -4.02 -1.05 -13.45
N GLY A 75 -3.76 -2.24 -12.90
CA GLY A 75 -2.42 -2.78 -12.68
C GLY A 75 -1.68 -2.11 -11.52
N PRO A 76 -0.41 -2.48 -11.25
CA PRO A 76 0.38 -1.88 -10.18
C PRO A 76 0.57 -0.37 -10.39
N ASP A 77 0.58 0.40 -9.29
CA ASP A 77 0.78 1.85 -9.37
C ASP A 77 2.23 2.13 -9.83
N PRO A 78 2.42 2.80 -10.99
CA PRO A 78 3.76 3.12 -11.47
C PRO A 78 4.52 4.11 -10.57
N TYR A 79 3.83 4.76 -9.62
CA TYR A 79 4.39 5.72 -8.68
C TYR A 79 4.46 5.20 -7.22
N ASP A 80 4.10 3.94 -6.96
CA ASP A 80 4.11 3.35 -5.62
C ASP A 80 5.52 3.27 -5.01
N LYS A 81 6.54 3.30 -5.86
CA LYS A 81 7.94 3.30 -5.45
C LYS A 81 8.52 4.72 -5.61
N PRO A 82 9.16 5.26 -4.56
CA PRO A 82 10.01 6.43 -4.73
C PRO A 82 10.98 6.17 -5.89
N PRO A 83 11.30 7.17 -6.73
CA PRO A 83 12.38 7.04 -7.68
C PRO A 83 13.61 6.54 -6.93
N PRO A 84 14.32 5.51 -7.41
CA PRO A 84 15.55 5.07 -6.76
C PRO A 84 16.51 6.26 -6.74
N GLU A 85 16.73 6.82 -5.54
CA GLU A 85 17.79 7.81 -5.35
C GLU A 85 19.12 7.13 -5.59
N ALA A 86 19.93 7.69 -6.48
CA ALA A 86 21.30 7.24 -6.63
C ALA A 86 22.02 7.49 -5.30
N LEU A 87 22.59 6.44 -4.71
CA LEU A 87 23.46 6.62 -3.55
C LEU A 87 24.58 7.58 -3.93
N ASP A 88 24.76 8.63 -3.14
CA ASP A 88 25.90 9.51 -3.29
C ASP A 88 27.20 8.69 -3.16
N GLU A 89 28.19 8.99 -4.00
CA GLU A 89 29.44 8.23 -4.13
C GLU A 89 30.18 8.16 -2.78
N ALA A 90 30.08 9.23 -1.97
CA ALA A 90 30.62 9.26 -0.62
C ALA A 90 29.96 8.24 0.31
N THR A 91 28.64 8.06 0.22
CA THR A 91 27.90 7.10 1.05
C THR A 91 28.25 5.66 0.68
N ALA A 92 28.38 5.38 -0.62
CA ALA A 92 28.83 4.08 -1.10
C ALA A 92 30.26 3.76 -0.61
N GLY A 93 31.16 4.74 -0.66
CA GLY A 93 32.53 4.60 -0.16
C GLY A 93 32.62 4.31 1.33
N ILE A 94 31.82 5.01 2.15
CA ILE A 94 31.73 4.76 3.60
C ILE A 94 31.21 3.35 3.87
N GLY A 95 30.14 2.95 3.18
CA GLY A 95 29.57 1.61 3.31
C GLY A 95 30.58 0.51 2.99
N ALA A 96 31.38 0.67 1.93
CA ALA A 96 32.43 -0.28 1.55
C ALA A 96 33.54 -0.36 2.61
N LEU A 97 34.01 0.78 3.13
CA LEU A 97 35.05 0.82 4.16
C LEU A 97 34.57 0.18 5.48
N LEU A 98 33.32 0.41 5.87
CA LEU A 98 32.72 -0.23 7.04
C LEU A 98 32.58 -1.74 6.86
N ALA A 99 32.18 -2.21 5.68
CA ALA A 99 32.10 -3.63 5.38
C ALA A 99 33.48 -4.30 5.50
N ILE A 100 34.52 -3.71 4.89
CA ILE A 100 35.89 -4.26 4.93
C ILE A 100 36.44 -4.26 6.36
N SER A 101 36.28 -3.14 7.09
CA SER A 101 36.78 -3.05 8.46
C SER A 101 36.08 -4.03 9.42
N SER A 102 34.78 -4.25 9.26
CA SER A 102 34.04 -5.23 10.06
C SER A 102 34.51 -6.66 9.81
N LEU A 103 34.79 -7.02 8.55
CA LEU A 103 35.35 -8.33 8.20
C LEU A 103 36.73 -8.53 8.80
N ALA A 104 37.59 -7.51 8.77
CA ALA A 104 38.92 -7.56 9.37
C ALA A 104 38.83 -7.76 10.90
N ALA A 105 37.97 -7.01 11.59
CA ALA A 105 37.75 -7.16 13.02
C ALA A 105 37.22 -8.55 13.39
N MET A 106 36.29 -9.08 12.61
CA MET A 106 35.74 -10.42 12.81
C MET A 106 36.80 -11.51 12.63
N ALA A 107 37.67 -11.40 11.61
CA ALA A 107 38.76 -12.33 11.40
C ALA A 107 39.76 -12.33 12.58
N LEU A 108 40.11 -11.14 13.09
CA LEU A 108 40.99 -11.01 14.26
C LEU A 108 40.35 -11.61 15.52
N ALA A 109 39.06 -11.39 15.74
CA ALA A 109 38.35 -11.98 16.86
C ALA A 109 38.36 -13.52 16.81
N VAL A 110 38.09 -14.10 15.64
CA VAL A 110 38.16 -15.56 15.45
C VAL A 110 39.56 -16.09 15.74
N LEU A 111 40.60 -15.43 15.22
CA LEU A 111 41.98 -15.84 15.44
C LEU A 111 42.35 -15.82 16.93
N ALA A 112 41.96 -14.75 17.64
CA ALA A 112 42.21 -14.62 19.09
C ALA A 112 41.56 -15.76 19.89
N VAL A 113 40.31 -16.11 19.56
CA VAL A 113 39.60 -17.24 20.18
C VAL A 113 40.33 -18.56 19.94
N VAL A 114 40.76 -18.83 18.70
CA VAL A 114 41.49 -20.06 18.35
C VAL A 114 42.81 -20.17 19.09
N ILE A 115 43.57 -19.07 19.17
CA ILE A 115 44.85 -19.03 19.90
C ILE A 115 44.62 -19.28 21.39
N GLY A 116 43.63 -18.61 21.99
CA GLY A 116 43.29 -18.78 23.40
C GLY A 116 42.90 -20.22 23.75
N LEU A 117 42.05 -20.84 22.93
CA LEU A 117 41.65 -22.24 23.11
C LEU A 117 42.84 -23.20 22.97
N ARG A 118 43.69 -23.01 21.96
CA ARG A 118 44.92 -23.82 21.80
C ARG A 118 45.86 -23.68 23.00
N ALA A 119 46.06 -22.47 23.51
CA ALA A 119 46.94 -22.24 24.66
C ALA A 119 46.43 -22.99 25.92
N ILE A 120 45.11 -22.95 26.18
CA ILE A 120 44.51 -23.67 27.31
C ILE A 120 44.66 -25.19 27.13
N LEU A 121 44.33 -25.71 25.94
CA LEU A 121 44.34 -27.15 25.67
C LEU A 121 45.75 -27.76 25.58
N SER A 122 46.77 -26.97 25.27
CA SER A 122 48.17 -27.43 25.20
C SER A 122 48.93 -27.30 26.53
N THR A 123 48.33 -26.65 27.53
CA THR A 123 48.90 -26.48 28.88
C THR A 123 48.40 -27.55 29.86
N GLN A 124 47.47 -28.41 29.44
CA GLN A 124 47.08 -29.63 30.16
C GLN A 124 47.86 -30.84 29.64
#